data_AF-A0A265DVP2-F1
#
_entry.id   AF-A0A265DVP2-F1
#
_cell.length_a   1.000
_cell.length_b   1.000
_cell.length_c   1.000
_cell.angle_alpha   90.00
_cell.angle_beta   90.00
_cell.angle_gamma   90.00
#
_symmetry.space_group_name_H-M   'P 1'
#
loop_
_entity.id
_entity.type
_entity.pdbx_description
1 polymer ?
#
loop_
_entity_poly.entity_id
_entity_poly.type
_entity_poly.pdbx_seq_one_letter_code
_entity_poly.pdbx_strand_id
1 'polypeptide(L)' 'MRRLLVLPTSWAGWGLLIAFLALVLAGTWPVIGWVNRATLVIGLPLLVVWSYLVIFACVVVMLIGNRIVERDDHE' A
#
# COMPACT_ATOMS: atom_id res chain seq x y z
N MET A 1 -3.37 -0.28 31.67
CA MET A 1 -4.46 -0.30 30.67
C MET A 1 -3.85 -0.65 29.32
N ARG A 2 -4.18 -1.84 28.78
CA ARG A 2 -3.58 -2.35 27.55
C ARG A 2 -4.24 -1.66 26.36
N ARG A 3 -3.54 -0.73 25.69
CA ARG A 3 -4.06 -0.10 24.46
C ARG A 3 -4.08 -1.17 23.37
N LEU A 4 -5.27 -1.58 22.95
CA LEU A 4 -5.48 -2.57 21.88
C LEU A 4 -5.21 -1.98 20.48
N LEU A 5 -5.19 -0.65 20.36
CA LEU A 5 -4.97 0.09 19.14
C LEU A 5 -3.82 1.07 19.35
N VAL A 6 -2.78 0.94 18.53
CA VAL A 6 -1.69 1.90 18.43
C VAL A 6 -1.99 2.78 17.21
N LEU A 7 -2.33 4.03 17.44
CA LEU A 7 -2.57 5.00 16.36
C LEU A 7 -1.29 5.81 16.10
N PRO A 8 -1.01 6.19 14.84
CA PRO A 8 0.09 7.09 14.54
C PRO A 8 -0.12 8.45 15.23
N THR A 9 0.95 8.96 15.84
CA THR A 9 0.99 10.26 16.51
C THR A 9 1.54 11.36 15.60
N SER A 10 2.24 11.00 14.53
CA SER A 10 2.84 11.92 13.56
C SER A 10 2.05 12.03 12.25
N TRP A 11 2.12 13.18 11.58
CA TRP A 11 1.53 13.39 10.25
C TRP A 11 2.11 12.41 9.21
N ALA A 12 3.41 12.10 9.32
CA ALA A 12 4.07 11.11 8.47
C ALA A 12 3.47 9.70 8.68
N GLY A 13 3.24 9.29 9.93
CA GLY A 13 2.62 8.01 10.26
C GLY A 13 1.16 7.91 9.77
N TRP A 14 0.40 8.99 9.85
CA TRP A 14 -0.95 9.06 9.27
C TRP A 14 -0.91 8.92 7.74
N GLY A 15 0.03 9.58 7.07
CA GLY A 15 0.23 9.42 5.63
C GLY A 15 0.56 7.97 5.24
N LEU A 16 1.42 7.32 6.02
CA LEU A 16 1.79 5.91 5.81
C LEU A 16 0.59 4.97 5.97
N LEU A 17 -0.22 5.19 7.02
CA LEU A 17 -1.43 4.42 7.27
C LEU A 17 -2.43 4.56 6.11
N ILE A 18 -2.68 5.78 5.65
CA ILE A 18 -3.57 6.05 4.51
C ILE A 18 -3.05 5.36 3.25
N ALA A 19 -1.75 5.46 2.96
CA ALA A 19 -1.13 4.79 1.82
C ALA A 19 -1.31 3.27 1.88
N PHE A 20 -1.10 2.67 3.05
CA PHE A 20 -1.31 1.24 3.26
C PHE A 20 -2.79 0.83 3.06
N LEU A 21 -3.73 1.59 3.63
CA LEU A 21 -5.17 1.35 3.43
C LEU A 21 -5.58 1.47 1.96
N ALA A 22 -5.03 2.44 1.23
CA ALA A 22 -5.26 2.59 -0.20
C ALA A 22 -4.78 1.37 -1.00
N LEU A 23 -3.62 0.80 -0.64
CA LEU A 23 -3.11 -0.43 -1.25
C LEU A 23 -3.98 -1.65 -0.96
N VAL A 24 -4.47 -1.78 0.27
CA VAL A 24 -5.44 -2.83 0.62
C VAL A 24 -6.68 -2.69 -0.26
N LEU A 25 -7.26 -1.49 -0.36
CA LEU A 25 -8.42 -1.25 -1.23
C LEU A 25 -8.11 -1.58 -2.68
N ALA A 26 -6.95 -1.19 -3.20
CA ALA A 26 -6.53 -1.47 -4.58
C ALA A 26 -6.43 -2.97 -4.90
N GLY A 27 -6.16 -3.82 -3.89
CA GLY A 27 -6.15 -5.27 -4.00
C GLY A 27 -7.50 -5.96 -3.72
N THR A 28 -8.52 -5.22 -3.29
CA THR A 28 -9.84 -5.79 -2.97
C THR A 28 -10.77 -5.87 -4.17
N TRP A 29 -11.68 -6.84 -4.14
CA TRP A 29 -12.71 -7.10 -5.17
C TRP A 29 -13.40 -5.85 -5.76
N PRO A 30 -13.88 -4.86 -4.98
CA PRO A 30 -14.56 -3.70 -5.56
C PRO A 30 -13.70 -2.90 -6.55
N VAL A 31 -12.39 -2.81 -6.32
CA VAL A 31 -11.47 -2.08 -7.21
C VAL A 31 -11.03 -2.95 -8.40
N ILE A 32 -10.86 -4.24 -8.17
CA ILE A 32 -10.53 -5.23 -9.21
C ILE A 32 -11.54 -5.18 -10.36
N GLY A 33 -12.83 -4.96 -10.08
CA GLY A 33 -13.87 -4.83 -11.11
C GLY A 33 -13.62 -3.73 -12.15
N TRP A 34 -12.92 -2.64 -11.79
CA TRP A 34 -12.58 -1.57 -12.74
C TRP A 34 -11.41 -1.91 -13.66
N VAL A 35 -10.54 -2.81 -13.21
CA VAL A 35 -9.29 -3.22 -13.87
C VAL A 35 -9.44 -4.56 -14.60
N ASN A 36 -10.46 -5.35 -14.25
CA ASN A 36 -10.77 -6.64 -14.87
C ASN A 36 -11.36 -6.46 -16.28
N ARG A 37 -10.50 -6.12 -17.23
CA ARG A 37 -10.80 -6.00 -18.66
C ARG A 37 -9.97 -7.02 -19.41
N ALA A 38 -10.51 -7.53 -20.52
CA ALA A 38 -9.81 -8.44 -21.44
C ALA A 38 -8.74 -7.70 -22.28
N THR A 39 -8.02 -6.76 -21.66
CA THR A 39 -6.93 -6.03 -22.27
C THR A 39 -5.62 -6.73 -21.93
N LEU A 40 -4.80 -6.95 -22.94
CA LEU A 40 -3.45 -7.49 -22.77
C LEU A 40 -2.45 -6.33 -22.76
N VAL A 41 -1.59 -6.31 -21.74
CA VAL A 41 -0.47 -5.37 -21.62
C VAL A 41 0.80 -6.20 -21.67
N ILE A 42 1.61 -6.01 -22.73
CA ILE A 42 2.85 -6.78 -22.95
C ILE A 42 2.57 -8.31 -22.95
N GLY A 43 1.42 -8.71 -23.49
CA GLY A 43 0.99 -10.12 -23.51
C GLY A 43 0.41 -10.67 -22.20
N LEU A 44 0.39 -9.88 -21.13
CA LEU A 44 -0.19 -10.27 -19.84
C LEU A 44 -1.60 -9.69 -19.67
N PRO A 45 -2.53 -10.42 -19.01
CA PRO A 45 -3.81 -9.85 -18.60
C PRO A 45 -3.60 -8.61 -17.73
N LEU A 46 -4.41 -7.57 -17.96
CA LEU A 46 -4.35 -6.32 -17.18
C LEU A 46 -4.41 -6.55 -15.66
N LEU A 47 -5.17 -7.57 -15.22
CA LEU A 47 -5.21 -7.97 -13.81
C LEU A 47 -3.85 -8.39 -13.26
N VAL A 48 -3.07 -9.16 -14.03
CA VAL A 48 -1.74 -9.61 -13.60
C VAL A 48 -0.82 -8.42 -13.44
N VAL A 49 -0.82 -7.51 -14.42
CA VAL A 49 -0.02 -6.27 -14.36
C VAL A 49 -0.43 -5.42 -13.15
N TRP A 50 -1.73 -5.31 -12.88
CA TRP A 50 -2.24 -4.59 -11.71
C TRP A 50 -1.79 -5.23 -10.40
N SER A 51 -1.84 -6.56 -10.27
CA SER A 51 -1.35 -7.26 -9.09
C SER A 51 0.13 -6.98 -8.83
N TYR A 52 0.98 -7.02 -9.86
CA TYR A 52 2.39 -6.67 -9.73
C TYR A 52 2.59 -5.21 -9.30
N LEU A 53 1.79 -4.28 -9.85
CA LEU A 53 1.84 -2.88 -9.46
C LEU A 53 1.50 -2.70 -7.97
N VAL A 54 0.43 -3.35 -7.48
CA VAL A 54 0.03 -3.29 -6.06
C VAL A 54 1.12 -3.88 -5.16
N ILE A 55 1.69 -5.04 -5.51
CA ILE A 55 2.78 -5.66 -4.75
C ILE A 55 4.00 -4.73 -4.67
N PHE A 56 4.40 -4.16 -5.80
CA PHE A 56 5.55 -3.25 -5.84
C PHE A 56 5.30 -2.00 -5.00
N ALA A 57 4.09 -1.45 -5.07
CA ALA A 57 3.70 -0.31 -4.27
C ALA A 57 3.67 -0.64 -2.76
N CYS A 58 3.27 -1.85 -2.35
CA CYS A 58 3.41 -2.31 -0.95
C CYS A 58 4.88 -2.28 -0.49
N VAL A 59 5.80 -2.79 -1.32
CA VAL A 59 7.23 -2.77 -1.00
C VAL A 59 7.73 -1.33 -0.85
N VAL A 60 7.37 -0.44 -1.77
CA VAL A 60 7.76 0.98 -1.72
C VAL A 60 7.22 1.67 -0.47
N VAL A 61 5.95 1.47 -0.12
CA VAL A 61 5.35 2.05 1.09
C VAL A 61 6.07 1.53 2.34
N MET A 62 6.40 0.24 2.40
CA MET A 62 7.15 -0.32 3.53
C MET A 62 8.57 0.23 3.62
N LEU A 63 9.26 0.40 2.50
CA LEU A 63 10.59 1.02 2.45
C LEU A 63 10.55 2.47 2.94
N ILE A 64 9.53 3.24 2.55
CA ILE A 64 9.31 4.60 3.04
C ILE A 64 9.04 4.58 4.54
N GLY A 65 8.17 3.69 5.01
CA GLY A 65 7.86 3.51 6.43
C GLY A 65 9.11 3.24 7.25
N ASN A 66 9.95 2.31 6.81
CA ASN A 66 11.21 1.98 7.47
C ASN A 66 12.14 3.19 7.56
N ARG A 67 12.28 3.97 6.47
CA ARG A 67 13.11 5.19 6.48
C ARG A 67 12.57 6.29 7.40
N ILE A 68 11.26 6.39 7.57
CA ILE A 68 10.65 7.36 8.49
C ILE A 68 10.95 6.95 9.93
N VAL A 69 10.77 5.66 10.27
CA VAL A 69 11.06 5.14 11.60
C VAL A 69 12.55 5.28 11.94
N GLU A 70 13.45 4.91 11.01
CA GLU A 70 14.90 5.02 11.21
C GLU A 70 15.35 6.48 11.41
N ARG A 71 14.67 7.45 10.78
CA ARG A 71 14.93 8.87 11.01
C ARG A 71 14.47 9.32 12.41
N ASP A 72 13.29 8.89 12.84
CA ASP A 72 12.72 9.24 14.13
C ASP A 72 13.50 8.59 15.31
N ASP A 73 14.13 7.42 15.11
CA ASP A 73 14.96 6.74 16.12
C ASP A 73 16.35 7.40 16.34
N HIS A 74 16.78 8.28 15.43
CA HIS A 74 18.09 8.95 15.46
C HIS A 74 18.04 10.43 15.92
N GLU A 75 16.86 10.97 16.24
CA GLU A 75 16.67 12.27 16.92
C GLU A 75 16.37 12.09 18.41
#